data_AF-A0A1F4S5D7-F1
#
_entry.id   AF-A0A1F4S5D7-F1
#
_cell.length_a   1.000
_cell.length_b   1.000
_cell.length_c   1.000
_cell.angle_alpha   90.00
_cell.angle_beta   90.00
_cell.angle_gamma   90.00
#
_symmetry.space_group_name_H-M   'P 1'
#
loop_
_entity.id
_entity.type
_entity.pdbx_description
1 polymer ?
#
loop_
_entity_poly.entity_id
_entity_poly.type
_entity_poly.pdbx_seq_one_letter_code
_entity_poly.pdbx_strand_id
1 'polypeptide(L)'
;MKVIKNIFLVFILIIIIAFSFWISFLLGKNILNPVVKEPETIDSLTKEASEILEEIGPISFEVETEPFDASLNDYNEGSNESVTFDTISTSTTSKLTNNSNSGNVSVSKVVSPSYKYKVQIGVFSAYKNAVDLKDLLLKNEFNPEIEKYRYYFRVFLHATDRADAKRLLSHLKNKGFEAIIKSD
;
A
#
# COMPACT_ATOMS: atom_id res chain seq x y z
N MET A 1 -70.79 10.38 -0.85
CA MET A 1 -70.12 9.53 -1.87
C MET A 1 -69.02 10.25 -2.67
N LYS A 2 -69.20 11.52 -3.11
CA LYS A 2 -68.18 12.26 -3.90
C LYS A 2 -66.83 12.43 -3.18
N VAL A 3 -66.85 12.69 -1.87
CA VAL A 3 -65.62 12.89 -1.06
C VAL A 3 -64.76 11.62 -1.01
N ILE A 4 -65.38 10.44 -0.86
CA ILE A 4 -64.69 9.15 -0.84
C ILE A 4 -64.01 8.86 -2.19
N LYS A 5 -64.67 9.20 -3.30
CA LYS A 5 -64.12 9.05 -4.65
C LYS A 5 -62.88 9.93 -4.86
N ASN A 6 -62.90 11.16 -4.34
CA ASN A 6 -61.76 12.08 -4.43
C ASN A 6 -60.58 11.61 -3.58
N ILE A 7 -60.83 11.11 -2.36
CA ILE A 7 -59.77 10.57 -1.49
C ILE A 7 -59.14 9.32 -2.13
N PHE A 8 -59.93 8.43 -2.69
CA PHE A 8 -59.44 7.24 -3.39
C PHE A 8 -58.57 7.61 -4.61
N LEU A 9 -58.96 8.65 -5.36
CA LEU A 9 -58.21 9.12 -6.51
C LEU A 9 -56.84 9.72 -6.12
N VAL A 10 -56.78 10.46 -5.00
CA VAL A 10 -55.52 10.97 -4.44
C VAL A 10 -54.63 9.83 -3.96
N PHE A 11 -55.19 8.80 -3.34
CA PHE A 11 -54.42 7.64 -2.89
C PHE A 11 -53.79 6.88 -4.06
N ILE A 12 -54.54 6.67 -5.15
CA ILE A 12 -54.00 6.08 -6.39
C ILE A 12 -52.86 6.93 -6.95
N LEU A 13 -53.01 8.26 -6.96
CA LEU A 13 -51.96 9.17 -7.44
C LEU A 13 -50.68 9.03 -6.62
N ILE A 14 -50.78 8.96 -5.30
CA ILE A 14 -49.62 8.77 -4.41
C ILE A 14 -48.93 7.43 -4.68
N ILE A 15 -49.70 6.35 -4.89
CA ILE A 15 -49.15 5.03 -5.24
C ILE A 15 -48.37 5.10 -6.56
N ILE A 16 -48.92 5.74 -7.59
CA ILE A 16 -48.25 5.87 -8.90
C ILE A 16 -46.93 6.62 -8.76
N ILE A 17 -46.90 7.71 -7.97
CA ILE A 17 -45.69 8.48 -7.70
C ILE A 17 -44.66 7.61 -6.98
N ALA A 18 -45.05 6.94 -5.89
CA ALA A 18 -44.14 6.09 -5.11
C ALA A 18 -43.57 4.93 -5.95
N PHE A 19 -44.40 4.32 -6.79
CA PHE A 19 -43.98 3.26 -7.70
C PHE A 19 -42.97 3.79 -8.73
N SER A 20 -43.20 4.97 -9.29
CA SER A 20 -42.28 5.60 -10.25
C SER A 20 -40.88 5.82 -9.64
N PHE A 21 -40.81 6.28 -8.38
CA PHE A 21 -39.55 6.40 -7.65
C PHE A 21 -38.91 5.04 -7.38
N TRP A 22 -39.69 4.01 -7.04
CA TRP A 22 -39.20 2.66 -6.78
C TRP A 22 -38.51 2.02 -7.99
N ILE A 23 -39.10 2.13 -9.19
CA ILE A 23 -38.49 1.63 -10.43
C ILE A 23 -37.20 2.39 -10.74
N SER A 24 -37.21 3.72 -10.58
CA SER A 24 -36.03 4.55 -10.80
C SER A 24 -34.88 4.16 -9.86
N PHE A 25 -35.20 3.85 -8.61
CA PHE A 25 -34.23 3.35 -7.62
C PHE A 25 -33.65 1.97 -7.99
N LEU A 26 -34.48 1.03 -8.44
CA LEU A 26 -34.01 -0.29 -8.88
C LEU A 26 -33.10 -0.21 -10.11
N LEU A 27 -33.43 0.64 -11.09
CA LEU A 27 -32.58 0.87 -12.26
C LEU A 27 -31.24 1.48 -11.85
N GLY A 28 -31.24 2.48 -10.97
CA GLY A 28 -30.01 3.07 -10.44
C GLY A 28 -29.12 2.05 -9.75
N LYS A 29 -29.70 1.17 -8.92
CA LYS A 29 -28.96 0.13 -8.20
C LYS A 29 -28.29 -0.89 -9.15
N ASN A 30 -28.92 -1.20 -10.28
CA ASN A 30 -28.36 -2.14 -11.26
C ASN A 30 -27.19 -1.56 -12.06
N ILE A 31 -27.14 -0.24 -12.26
CA ILE A 31 -26.04 0.43 -12.96
C ILE A 31 -24.84 0.66 -12.02
N LEU A 32 -25.09 0.80 -10.71
CA LEU A 32 -24.08 1.04 -9.68
C LEU A 32 -23.38 -0.22 -9.16
N ASN A 33 -23.87 -1.41 -9.50
CA ASN A 33 -23.09 -2.64 -9.38
C ASN A 33 -22.34 -2.82 -10.71
N PRO A 34 -21.12 -2.27 -10.89
CA PRO A 34 -20.31 -2.68 -12.02
C PRO A 34 -20.21 -4.20 -11.94
N VAL A 35 -20.61 -4.87 -13.02
CA VAL A 35 -20.22 -6.25 -13.26
C VAL A 35 -18.71 -6.20 -13.29
N VAL A 36 -18.10 -6.46 -12.13
CA VAL A 36 -16.70 -6.83 -12.05
C VAL A 36 -16.63 -8.07 -12.91
N LYS A 37 -16.22 -7.87 -14.17
CA LYS A 37 -15.75 -8.96 -14.99
C LYS A 37 -14.51 -9.43 -14.25
N GLU A 38 -14.69 -10.41 -13.39
CA GLU A 38 -13.59 -11.18 -12.83
C GLU A 38 -12.74 -11.57 -14.06
N PRO A 39 -11.45 -11.20 -14.10
CA PRO A 39 -10.60 -11.66 -15.18
C PRO A 39 -10.66 -13.18 -15.15
N GLU A 40 -10.93 -13.80 -16.31
CA GLU A 40 -10.88 -15.25 -16.49
C GLU A 40 -9.62 -15.76 -15.80
N THR A 41 -9.83 -16.41 -14.66
CA THR A 41 -8.77 -17.01 -13.87
C THR A 41 -8.11 -18.05 -14.74
N ILE A 42 -6.80 -18.03 -14.66
CA ILE A 42 -5.81 -18.79 -15.40
C ILE A 42 -5.83 -20.26 -14.92
N ASP A 43 -7.01 -20.86 -14.80
CA ASP A 43 -7.23 -22.24 -14.34
C ASP A 43 -6.90 -23.28 -15.42
N SER A 44 -6.54 -22.85 -16.64
CA SER A 44 -6.05 -23.74 -17.69
C SER A 44 -4.55 -24.03 -17.62
N LEU A 45 -3.74 -23.23 -16.90
CA LEU A 45 -2.28 -23.45 -16.81
C LEU A 45 -1.86 -24.21 -15.55
N THR A 46 -2.68 -24.23 -14.51
CA THR A 46 -2.37 -24.98 -13.28
C THR A 46 -2.59 -26.48 -13.45
N LYS A 47 -3.46 -26.88 -14.38
CA LYS A 47 -3.77 -28.30 -14.65
C LYS A 47 -2.64 -29.02 -15.40
N GLU A 48 -1.93 -28.32 -16.29
CA GLU A 48 -0.74 -28.87 -16.98
C GLU A 48 0.49 -28.92 -16.05
N ALA A 49 0.66 -27.96 -15.15
CA ALA A 49 1.79 -27.95 -14.21
C ALA A 49 1.70 -29.09 -13.17
N SER A 50 0.49 -29.51 -12.78
CA SER A 50 0.32 -30.65 -11.86
C SER A 50 0.57 -32.01 -12.51
N GLU A 51 0.44 -32.13 -13.83
CA GLU A 51 0.67 -33.40 -14.55
C GLU A 51 2.17 -33.67 -14.76
N ILE A 52 2.98 -32.61 -14.93
CA ILE A 52 4.45 -32.74 -15.08
C ILE A 52 5.14 -33.07 -13.74
N LEU A 53 4.55 -32.68 -12.61
CA LEU A 53 5.11 -32.89 -11.26
C LEU A 53 4.87 -34.30 -10.69
N GLU A 54 3.97 -35.09 -11.28
CA GLU A 54 3.76 -36.50 -10.87
C GLU A 54 4.71 -37.47 -11.60
N GLU A 55 5.27 -37.08 -12.76
CA GLU A 55 6.20 -37.91 -13.55
C GLU A 55 7.66 -37.81 -13.06
N ILE A 56 8.03 -36.73 -12.36
CA ILE A 56 9.38 -36.55 -11.83
C ILE A 56 9.32 -36.73 -10.32
N GLY A 57 9.54 -37.97 -9.87
CA GLY A 57 9.60 -38.35 -8.46
C GLY A 57 10.55 -37.46 -7.63
N PRO A 58 10.45 -37.51 -6.29
CA PRO A 58 11.12 -36.59 -5.40
C PRO A 58 12.64 -36.61 -5.62
N ILE A 59 13.17 -35.54 -6.21
CA ILE A 59 14.61 -35.31 -6.33
C ILE A 59 15.14 -34.99 -4.93
N SER A 60 15.75 -35.98 -4.28
CA SER A 60 16.56 -35.77 -3.08
C SER A 60 17.85 -35.05 -3.48
N PHE A 61 17.97 -33.77 -3.14
CA PHE A 61 19.25 -33.08 -3.18
C PHE A 61 20.08 -33.52 -1.96
N GLU A 62 20.98 -34.48 -2.17
CA GLU A 62 22.11 -34.72 -1.28
C GLU A 62 23.11 -33.58 -1.47
N VAL A 63 23.21 -32.69 -0.48
CA VAL A 63 24.24 -31.65 -0.42
C VAL A 63 25.50 -32.30 0.15
N GLU A 64 26.46 -32.58 -0.72
CA GLU A 64 27.80 -33.05 -0.37
C GLU A 64 28.61 -31.86 0.19
N THR A 65 28.77 -31.81 1.50
CA THR A 65 29.70 -30.90 2.19
C THR A 65 31.11 -31.46 2.11
N GLU A 66 31.95 -30.91 1.23
CA GLU A 66 33.40 -31.12 1.28
C GLU A 66 34.06 -30.25 2.37
N PRO A 67 35.02 -30.79 3.15
CA PRO A 67 35.76 -30.02 4.14
C PRO A 67 36.81 -29.11 3.48
N PHE A 68 36.70 -27.80 3.73
CA PHE A 68 37.69 -26.81 3.35
C PHE A 68 38.92 -26.93 4.27
N ASP A 69 39.99 -27.55 3.75
CA ASP A 69 41.27 -27.69 4.44
C ASP A 69 41.99 -26.35 4.59
N ALA A 70 42.33 -26.04 5.83
CA ALA A 70 43.22 -24.95 6.21
C ALA A 70 44.67 -25.34 5.92
N SER A 71 45.35 -24.58 5.05
CA SER A 71 46.82 -24.59 5.03
C SER A 71 47.36 -23.16 4.97
N LEU A 72 48.09 -22.84 6.03
CA LEU A 72 49.02 -21.72 6.19
C LEU A 72 49.81 -21.44 4.91
N ASN A 73 49.97 -20.16 4.58
CA ASN A 73 51.28 -19.62 4.26
C ASN A 73 51.42 -18.18 4.77
N ASP A 74 52.58 -18.00 5.36
CA ASP A 74 53.09 -16.89 6.16
C ASP A 74 53.93 -15.94 5.29
N TYR A 75 54.07 -14.70 5.75
CA TYR A 75 54.90 -13.59 5.26
C TYR A 75 54.58 -12.95 3.89
N ASN A 76 54.06 -11.72 3.91
CA ASN A 76 54.96 -10.57 3.71
C ASN A 76 54.44 -9.23 4.27
N GLU A 77 55.42 -8.49 4.76
CA GLU A 77 55.46 -7.26 5.54
C GLU A 77 55.14 -6.01 4.69
N GLY A 78 54.46 -4.99 5.23
CA GLY A 78 54.40 -3.68 4.56
C GLY A 78 53.28 -2.69 4.91
N SER A 79 53.44 -2.01 6.05
CA SER A 79 53.04 -0.61 6.33
C SER A 79 51.55 -0.17 6.37
N ASN A 80 51.11 0.09 7.61
CA ASN A 80 50.57 1.36 8.13
C ASN A 80 49.35 2.04 7.45
N GLU A 81 48.15 1.86 8.02
CA GLU A 81 47.34 2.98 8.56
C GLU A 81 46.12 2.44 9.33
N SER A 82 46.06 2.74 10.64
CA SER A 82 44.90 2.47 11.48
C SER A 82 43.89 3.60 11.32
N VAL A 83 42.67 3.29 10.87
CA VAL A 83 41.53 4.20 11.01
C VAL A 83 40.47 3.50 11.84
N THR A 84 40.45 3.90 13.11
CA THR A 84 39.36 3.69 14.05
C THR A 84 38.14 4.48 13.57
N PHE A 85 36.99 3.82 13.36
CA PHE A 85 35.71 4.49 13.39
C PHE A 85 34.84 3.85 14.47
N ASP A 86 34.70 4.61 15.55
CA ASP A 86 33.85 4.31 16.68
C ASP A 86 32.38 4.24 16.26
N THR A 87 31.77 3.14 16.71
CA THR A 87 30.37 2.98 17.07
C THR A 87 29.76 4.22 17.71
N ILE A 88 28.68 4.79 17.12
CA ILE A 88 27.68 5.54 17.90
C ILE A 88 26.27 5.19 17.40
N SER A 89 25.65 4.22 18.08
CA SER A 89 24.22 4.28 18.35
C SER A 89 24.00 5.36 19.43
N THR A 90 23.15 6.36 19.19
CA THR A 90 22.46 7.04 20.30
C THR A 90 21.07 7.45 19.90
N SER A 91 20.13 6.70 20.46
CA SER A 91 18.79 7.15 20.79
C SER A 91 18.79 8.38 21.70
N THR A 92 17.62 9.03 21.77
CA THR A 92 17.05 9.73 22.94
C THR A 92 17.45 11.18 23.26
N THR A 93 16.40 12.02 23.16
CA THR A 93 15.93 13.03 24.14
C THR A 93 16.58 14.41 24.28
N SER A 94 15.69 15.39 24.10
CA SER A 94 15.63 16.74 24.65
C SER A 94 16.70 17.15 25.66
N LYS A 95 17.37 18.26 25.34
CA LYS A 95 17.71 19.25 26.37
C LYS A 95 17.61 20.65 25.77
N LEU A 96 16.68 21.42 26.34
CA LEU A 96 16.65 22.87 26.29
C LEU A 96 18.05 23.41 26.58
N THR A 97 18.59 24.24 25.70
CA THR A 97 19.61 25.22 26.08
C THR A 97 19.39 26.45 25.23
N ASN A 98 18.79 27.47 25.85
CA ASN A 98 18.80 28.83 25.33
C ASN A 98 20.25 29.31 25.29
N ASN A 99 20.79 29.52 24.10
CA ASN A 99 21.92 30.43 23.95
C ASN A 99 21.69 31.32 22.73
N SER A 100 21.41 32.58 23.03
CA SER A 100 21.30 33.68 22.08
C SER A 100 22.68 33.94 21.50
N ASN A 101 22.89 33.56 20.24
CA ASN A 101 23.92 34.18 19.42
C ASN A 101 23.37 34.31 18.00
N SER A 102 22.98 35.54 17.68
CA SER A 102 22.50 36.00 16.37
C SER A 102 23.64 35.99 15.35
N GLY A 103 24.09 34.80 14.96
CA GLY A 103 24.80 34.58 13.71
C GLY A 103 23.76 34.26 12.64
N ASN A 104 23.62 35.14 11.66
CA ASN A 104 22.70 34.97 10.54
C ASN A 104 23.23 33.85 9.62
N VAL A 105 23.04 32.59 10.05
CA VAL A 105 23.29 31.42 9.24
C VAL A 105 22.16 31.38 8.22
N SER A 106 22.51 31.62 6.96
CA SER A 106 21.64 31.43 5.81
C SER A 106 21.06 30.01 5.89
N VAL A 107 19.81 29.92 6.36
CA VAL A 107 19.04 28.69 6.40
C VAL A 107 18.87 28.31 4.94
N SER A 108 19.69 27.36 4.48
CA SER A 108 19.46 26.68 3.21
C SER A 108 18.02 26.20 3.26
N LYS A 109 17.16 26.84 2.46
CA LYS A 109 15.73 26.54 2.39
C LYS A 109 15.64 25.07 2.00
N VAL A 110 15.42 24.20 2.97
CA VAL A 110 15.11 22.79 2.74
C VAL A 110 13.83 22.83 1.91
N VAL A 111 13.99 22.68 0.60
CA VAL A 111 12.90 22.63 -0.34
C VAL A 111 12.17 21.34 -0.01
N SER A 112 11.11 21.44 0.79
CA SER A 112 10.23 20.31 1.05
C SER A 112 9.83 19.73 -0.31
N PRO A 113 10.09 18.44 -0.55
CA PRO A 113 9.74 17.82 -1.83
C PRO A 113 8.25 18.05 -2.08
N SER A 114 7.93 18.66 -3.23
CA SER A 114 6.55 18.88 -3.64
C SER A 114 6.00 17.53 -4.09
N TYR A 115 5.32 16.84 -3.19
CA TYR A 115 4.58 15.62 -3.51
C TYR A 115 3.34 16.00 -4.30
N LYS A 116 3.29 15.62 -5.58
CA LYS A 116 2.15 15.88 -6.47
C LYS A 116 1.24 14.67 -6.63
N TYR A 117 1.73 13.49 -6.26
CA TYR A 117 1.04 12.23 -6.44
C TYR A 117 1.07 11.42 -5.16
N LYS A 118 0.02 10.64 -4.94
CA LYS A 118 -0.11 9.71 -3.82
C LYS A 118 -0.45 8.32 -4.36
N VAL A 119 0.15 7.29 -3.81
CA VAL A 119 -0.17 5.89 -4.13
C VAL A 119 -0.97 5.31 -2.98
N GLN A 120 -2.28 5.18 -3.15
CA GLN A 120 -3.18 4.67 -2.12
C GLN A 120 -3.21 3.14 -2.15
N ILE A 121 -2.89 2.49 -1.04
CA ILE A 121 -2.91 1.02 -0.90
C ILE A 121 -4.23 0.53 -0.32
N GLY A 122 -4.83 1.29 0.59
CA GLY A 122 -6.04 0.83 1.29
C GLY A 122 -6.91 1.94 1.86
N VAL A 123 -8.18 1.61 2.07
CA VAL A 123 -9.17 2.48 2.72
C VAL A 123 -9.91 1.65 3.76
N PHE A 124 -9.91 2.10 5.00
CA PHE A 124 -10.47 1.37 6.13
C PHE A 124 -11.49 2.22 6.88
N SER A 125 -12.55 1.61 7.39
CA SER A 125 -13.49 2.26 8.32
C SER A 125 -12.90 2.40 9.74
N ALA A 126 -12.05 1.45 10.14
CA ALA A 126 -11.41 1.42 11.46
C ALA A 126 -9.93 1.86 11.37
N TYR A 127 -9.52 2.71 12.30
CA TYR A 127 -8.13 3.17 12.40
C TYR A 127 -7.15 2.02 12.65
N LYS A 128 -7.55 1.04 13.47
CA LYS A 128 -6.72 -0.14 13.78
C LYS A 128 -6.28 -0.88 12.51
N ASN A 129 -7.19 -1.12 11.57
CA ASN A 129 -6.86 -1.83 10.33
C ASN A 129 -5.89 -1.02 9.45
N ALA A 130 -6.01 0.32 9.46
CA ALA A 130 -5.06 1.18 8.77
C ALA A 130 -3.66 1.13 9.40
N VAL A 131 -3.57 1.03 10.73
CA VAL A 131 -2.31 0.84 11.47
C VAL A 131 -1.71 -0.53 11.18
N ASP A 132 -2.52 -1.60 11.21
CA ASP A 132 -2.04 -2.95 10.90
C ASP A 132 -1.44 -3.02 9.47
N LEU A 133 -2.07 -2.36 8.47
CA LEU A 133 -1.50 -2.24 7.13
C LEU A 133 -0.22 -1.38 7.11
N LYS A 134 -0.21 -0.27 7.86
CA LYS A 134 0.95 0.62 7.96
C LYS A 134 2.18 -0.13 8.48
N ASP A 135 2.02 -0.90 9.54
CA ASP A 135 3.10 -1.68 10.15
C ASP A 135 3.61 -2.78 9.21
N LEU A 136 2.70 -3.39 8.45
CA LEU A 136 3.06 -4.38 7.45
C LEU A 136 3.84 -3.76 6.28
N LEU A 137 3.47 -2.57 5.84
CA LEU A 137 4.21 -1.81 4.83
C LEU A 137 5.59 -1.34 5.35
N LEU A 138 5.67 -0.91 6.62
CA LEU A 138 6.94 -0.55 7.26
C LEU A 138 7.90 -1.74 7.34
N LYS A 139 7.40 -2.95 7.62
CA LYS A 139 8.19 -4.19 7.57
C LYS A 139 8.74 -4.50 6.17
N ASN A 140 8.12 -3.96 5.14
CA ASN A 140 8.55 -4.08 3.74
C ASN A 140 9.34 -2.84 3.27
N GLU A 141 9.87 -2.04 4.19
CA GLU A 141 10.71 -0.86 3.92
C GLU A 141 9.96 0.27 3.17
N PHE A 142 8.63 0.27 3.21
CA PHE A 142 7.83 1.37 2.71
C PHE A 142 7.56 2.39 3.82
N ASN A 143 7.43 3.68 3.46
CA ASN A 143 7.08 4.76 4.39
C ASN A 143 5.63 5.24 4.15
N PRO A 144 4.61 4.50 4.61
CA PRO A 144 3.21 4.88 4.46
C PRO A 144 2.76 5.95 5.46
N GLU A 145 1.81 6.76 5.03
CA GLU A 145 1.07 7.70 5.85
C GLU A 145 -0.41 7.33 5.92
N ILE A 146 -1.04 7.67 7.05
CA ILE A 146 -2.47 7.49 7.27
C ILE A 146 -3.13 8.86 7.31
N GLU A 147 -4.10 9.09 6.43
CA GLU A 147 -4.91 10.30 6.41
C GLU A 147 -6.37 9.96 6.72
N LYS A 148 -7.00 10.77 7.57
CA LYS A 148 -8.43 10.65 7.87
C LYS A 148 -9.23 11.40 6.81
N TYR A 149 -10.07 10.68 6.08
CA TYR A 149 -10.99 11.25 5.10
C TYR A 149 -12.44 10.94 5.48
N ARG A 150 -13.14 11.93 6.03
CA ARG A 150 -14.51 11.79 6.57
C ARG A 150 -14.58 10.70 7.65
N TYR A 151 -15.18 9.56 7.32
CA TYR A 151 -15.38 8.38 8.18
C TYR A 151 -14.41 7.25 7.89
N TYR A 152 -13.43 7.47 7.02
CA TYR A 152 -12.47 6.46 6.58
C TYR A 152 -11.04 6.90 6.85
N PHE A 153 -10.14 5.93 6.93
CA PHE A 153 -8.70 6.09 7.06
C PHE A 153 -8.05 5.54 5.80
N ARG A 154 -7.31 6.38 5.09
CA ARG A 154 -6.62 6.03 3.85
C ARG A 154 -5.14 5.84 4.15
N VAL A 155 -4.56 4.77 3.62
CA VAL A 155 -3.12 4.49 3.70
C VAL A 155 -2.52 4.76 2.33
N PHE A 156 -1.52 5.64 2.27
CA PHE A 156 -0.84 5.99 1.02
C PHE A 156 0.65 6.21 1.20
N LEU A 157 1.37 6.19 0.07
CA LEU A 157 2.74 6.68 -0.06
C LEU A 157 2.76 7.95 -0.89
N HIS A 158 3.65 8.88 -0.55
CA HIS A 158 3.91 10.06 -1.36
C HIS A 158 4.83 9.74 -2.53
N ALA A 159 4.57 10.39 -3.66
CA ALA A 159 5.41 10.34 -4.85
C ALA A 159 5.63 11.74 -5.40
N THR A 160 6.86 12.04 -5.82
CA THR A 160 7.21 13.38 -6.32
C THR A 160 6.61 13.63 -7.70
N ASP A 161 6.63 12.62 -8.57
CA ASP A 161 6.11 12.68 -9.92
C ASP A 161 5.32 11.42 -10.30
N ARG A 162 4.76 11.43 -11.52
CA ARG A 162 3.97 10.30 -12.02
C ARG A 162 4.82 9.06 -12.31
N ALA A 163 6.11 9.23 -12.62
CA ALA A 163 6.99 8.12 -12.94
C ALA A 163 7.35 7.35 -11.66
N ASP A 164 7.68 8.08 -10.60
CA ASP A 164 7.90 7.60 -9.24
C ASP A 164 6.64 6.90 -8.69
N ALA A 165 5.46 7.49 -8.85
CA ALA A 165 4.21 6.85 -8.47
C ALA A 165 3.98 5.51 -9.19
N LYS A 166 4.37 5.40 -10.47
CA LYS A 166 4.30 4.13 -11.23
C LYS A 166 5.35 3.10 -10.76
N ARG A 167 6.54 3.55 -10.40
CA ARG A 167 7.60 2.69 -9.83
C ARG A 167 7.15 2.12 -8.49
N LEU A 168 6.65 2.98 -7.59
CA LEU A 168 6.08 2.57 -6.30
C LEU A 168 4.90 1.61 -6.48
N LEU A 169 3.98 1.91 -7.40
CA LEU A 169 2.86 1.01 -7.72
C LEU A 169 3.34 -0.38 -8.17
N SER A 170 4.34 -0.44 -9.05
CA SER A 170 4.88 -1.70 -9.54
C SER A 170 5.59 -2.47 -8.41
N HIS A 171 6.35 -1.76 -7.57
CA HIS A 171 7.03 -2.36 -6.43
C HIS A 171 6.04 -2.92 -5.40
N LEU A 172 4.96 -2.20 -5.11
CA LEU A 172 3.87 -2.65 -4.24
C LEU A 172 3.18 -3.90 -4.80
N LYS A 173 2.86 -3.91 -6.10
CA LYS A 173 2.25 -5.09 -6.75
C LYS A 173 3.15 -6.32 -6.71
N ASN A 174 4.46 -6.15 -6.91
CA ASN A 174 5.42 -7.25 -6.81
C ASN A 174 5.51 -7.82 -5.38
N LYS A 175 5.17 -7.03 -4.36
CA LYS A 175 5.06 -7.46 -2.96
C LYS A 175 3.67 -8.01 -2.60
N GLY A 176 2.75 -8.09 -3.56
CA GLY A 176 1.38 -8.58 -3.35
C GLY A 176 0.39 -7.52 -2.84
N PHE A 177 0.76 -6.24 -2.86
CA PHE A 177 -0.15 -5.16 -2.47
C PHE A 177 -0.93 -4.62 -3.67
N GLU A 178 -2.24 -4.45 -3.48
CA GLU A 178 -3.05 -3.68 -4.40
C GLU A 178 -2.93 -2.20 -4.08
N ALA A 179 -2.68 -1.39 -5.11
CA ALA A 179 -2.58 0.06 -4.94
C ALA A 179 -3.07 0.83 -6.17
N ILE A 180 -3.42 2.10 -5.98
CA ILE A 180 -3.96 2.99 -7.00
C ILE A 180 -3.27 4.35 -6.90
N ILE A 181 -2.84 4.90 -8.04
CA ILE A 181 -2.26 6.25 -8.11
C ILE A 181 -3.39 7.30 -8.07
N LYS A 182 -3.23 8.31 -7.22
CA LYS A 182 -4.06 9.51 -7.11
C LYS A 182 -3.20 10.74 -7.34
N SER A 183 -3.73 11.71 -8.08
CA SER A 183 -3.21 13.09 -8.07
C SER A 183 -3.98 13.87 -7.03
N ASP A 184 -3.28 14.69 -6.24
CA ASP A 184 -3.92 15.72 -5.41
C ASP A 184 -4.62 16.77 -6.29
#